data_AF-A0AA38U4I1-F1
#
_entry.id   AF-A0AA38U4I1-F1
#
_cell.length_a   1.000
_cell.length_b   1.000
_cell.length_c   1.000
_cell.angle_alpha   90.00
_cell.angle_beta   90.00
_cell.angle_gamma   90.00
#
_symmetry.space_group_name_H-M   'P 1'
#
loop_
_entity.id
_entity.type
_entity.pdbx_description
1 polymer ?
#
loop_
_entity_poly.entity_id
_entity_poly.type
_entity_poly.pdbx_seq_one_letter_code
_entity_poly.pdbx_strand_id
1 'polypeptide(L)'
;VQQWKMEMNDDHKTLGEHLQRHVCGQVCTKGRKPGSDCRFGYPHEIVEHSSFDKDSNSIIFSRLETDVNGHNPLLLVNTRHNHDLKCILSGRAGKAAMFYISDYITKMPLKTDQILSIL
;
A
#
# COMPACT_ATOMS: atom_id res chain seq x y z
N VAL A 1 -2.89 31.73 10.04
CA VAL A 1 -2.18 30.46 9.73
C VAL A 1 -1.05 30.81 8.77
N GLN A 2 0.17 30.27 8.95
CA GLN A 2 1.29 30.59 8.04
C GLN A 2 0.97 30.10 6.62
N GLN A 3 1.23 30.93 5.60
CA GLN A 3 0.82 30.70 4.21
C GLN A 3 1.22 29.32 3.66
N TRP A 4 2.45 28.88 3.92
CA TRP A 4 2.97 27.59 3.48
C TRP A 4 2.14 26.39 3.96
N LYS A 5 1.42 26.51 5.09
CA LYS A 5 0.53 25.42 5.57
C LYS A 5 -0.72 25.27 4.72
N MET A 6 -1.24 26.37 4.18
CA MET A 6 -2.40 26.33 3.29
C MET A 6 -1.99 25.71 1.96
N GLU A 7 -0.89 26.18 1.40
CA GLU A 7 -0.31 25.62 0.16
C GLU A 7 -0.02 24.12 0.29
N MET A 8 0.53 23.68 1.42
CA MET A 8 0.79 22.25 1.67
C MET A 8 -0.51 21.42 1.70
N ASN A 9 -1.56 21.90 2.36
CA ASN A 9 -2.83 21.19 2.44
C ASN A 9 -3.53 21.11 1.07
N ASP A 10 -3.47 22.19 0.29
CA ASP A 10 -4.06 22.27 -1.05
C ASP A 10 -3.32 21.32 -2.01
N ASP A 11 -1.98 21.33 -1.98
CA ASP A 11 -1.14 20.39 -2.73
C ASP A 11 -1.43 18.95 -2.29
N HIS A 12 -1.50 18.68 -0.98
CA HIS A 12 -1.77 17.35 -0.45
C HIS A 12 -3.12 16.82 -0.96
N LYS A 13 -4.18 17.62 -0.90
CA LYS A 13 -5.49 17.21 -1.39
C LYS A 13 -5.46 16.94 -2.89
N THR A 14 -4.91 17.86 -3.67
CA THR A 14 -4.84 17.73 -5.14
C THR A 14 -4.03 16.51 -5.56
N LEU A 15 -2.85 16.31 -4.97
CA LEU A 15 -1.99 15.17 -5.27
C LEU A 15 -2.56 13.85 -4.75
N GLY A 16 -3.28 13.87 -3.61
CA GLY A 16 -3.97 12.69 -3.08
C GLY A 16 -5.00 12.16 -4.08
N GLU A 17 -5.83 13.06 -4.62
CA GLU A 17 -6.83 12.71 -5.63
C GLU A 17 -6.20 12.22 -6.94
N HIS A 18 -5.16 12.89 -7.42
CA HIS A 18 -4.59 12.57 -8.74
C HIS A 18 -3.62 11.38 -8.72
N LEU A 19 -2.87 11.20 -7.63
CA LEU A 19 -1.76 10.24 -7.59
C LEU A 19 -2.05 9.05 -6.69
N GLN A 20 -2.93 9.17 -5.69
CA GLN A 20 -3.19 8.10 -4.71
C GLN A 20 -4.54 7.42 -4.88
N ARG A 21 -5.49 8.03 -5.61
CA ARG A 21 -6.76 7.39 -5.90
C ARG A 21 -6.59 6.26 -6.90
N HIS A 22 -7.07 5.09 -6.52
CA HIS A 22 -7.04 3.88 -7.31
C HIS A 22 -8.24 3.83 -8.25
N VAL A 23 -7.93 3.61 -9.53
CA VAL A 23 -8.93 3.21 -10.53
C VAL A 23 -8.51 1.87 -11.08
N CYS A 24 -9.40 0.88 -11.01
CA CYS A 24 -9.13 -0.45 -11.52
C CYS A 24 -8.81 -0.41 -13.01
N GLY A 25 -7.67 -0.99 -13.38
CA GLY A 25 -7.22 -1.13 -14.76
C GLY A 25 -6.71 -2.54 -15.04
N GLN A 26 -6.15 -2.76 -16.24
CA GLN A 26 -5.71 -4.09 -16.70
C GLN A 26 -4.70 -4.76 -15.76
N VAL A 27 -3.86 -3.98 -15.08
CA VAL A 27 -2.88 -4.50 -14.10
C VAL A 27 -3.54 -5.12 -12.86
N CYS A 28 -4.76 -4.72 -12.52
CA CYS A 28 -5.48 -5.19 -11.34
C CYS A 28 -5.95 -6.65 -11.48
N THR A 29 -6.11 -7.12 -12.71
CA THR A 29 -6.51 -8.50 -13.01
C THR A 29 -5.38 -9.31 -13.66
N LYS A 30 -4.18 -8.72 -13.80
CA LYS A 30 -3.01 -9.38 -14.41
C LYS A 30 -2.63 -10.65 -13.66
N GLY A 31 -2.71 -11.79 -14.35
CA GLY A 31 -2.41 -13.12 -13.79
C GLY A 31 -3.50 -13.68 -12.89
N ARG A 32 -4.68 -13.04 -12.82
CA ARG A 32 -5.87 -13.51 -12.10
C ARG A 32 -6.89 -14.04 -13.11
N LYS A 33 -7.85 -14.86 -12.65
CA LYS A 33 -8.96 -15.34 -13.50
C LYS A 33 -9.90 -14.18 -13.85
N PRO A 34 -10.59 -14.20 -15.01
CA PRO A 34 -11.62 -13.22 -15.31
C PRO A 34 -12.67 -13.16 -14.19
N GLY A 35 -13.11 -11.95 -13.82
CA GLY A 35 -14.05 -11.73 -12.72
C GLY A 35 -13.45 -11.84 -11.31
N SER A 36 -12.12 -11.99 -11.17
CA SER A 36 -11.49 -11.91 -9.85
C SER A 36 -11.52 -10.47 -9.31
N ASP A 37 -11.56 -10.35 -7.98
CA ASP A 37 -11.39 -9.08 -7.29
C ASP A 37 -10.05 -8.42 -7.63
N CYS A 38 -9.98 -7.11 -7.38
CA CYS A 38 -8.76 -6.34 -7.62
C CYS A 38 -7.57 -6.99 -6.91
N ARG A 39 -6.50 -7.31 -7.66
CA ARG A 39 -5.28 -7.92 -7.12
C ARG A 39 -4.66 -7.11 -5.97
N PHE A 40 -4.87 -5.79 -5.97
CA PHE A 40 -4.36 -4.88 -4.94
C PHE A 40 -5.28 -4.77 -3.71
N GLY A 41 -6.43 -5.44 -3.71
CA GLY A 41 -7.37 -5.48 -2.59
C GLY A 41 -8.29 -4.27 -2.49
N TYR A 42 -8.56 -3.60 -3.60
CA TYR A 42 -9.55 -2.51 -3.69
C TYR A 42 -10.95 -3.05 -4.02
N PRO A 43 -12.03 -2.42 -3.49
CA PRO A 43 -12.02 -1.37 -2.47
C PRO A 43 -11.54 -1.89 -1.12
N HIS A 44 -10.79 -1.08 -0.40
CA HIS A 44 -10.41 -1.38 0.98
C HIS A 44 -11.57 -1.17 1.95
N GLU A 45 -11.54 -1.84 3.10
CA GLU A 45 -12.50 -1.59 4.18
C GLU A 45 -12.33 -0.19 4.77
N ILE A 46 -13.46 0.45 5.10
CA ILE A 46 -13.50 1.70 5.85
C ILE A 46 -13.15 1.40 7.30
N VAL A 47 -12.23 2.19 7.85
CA VAL A 47 -11.87 2.19 9.26
C VAL A 47 -12.05 3.61 9.77
N GLU A 48 -13.10 3.85 10.55
CA GLU A 48 -13.43 5.21 11.03
C GLU A 48 -12.35 5.76 11.98
N HIS A 49 -11.82 4.89 12.85
CA HIS A 49 -10.85 5.26 13.88
C HIS A 49 -9.68 4.30 13.92
N SER A 50 -8.47 4.85 14.04
CA SER A 50 -7.28 4.03 14.28
C SER A 50 -7.41 3.31 15.61
N SER A 51 -7.00 2.05 15.66
CA SER A 51 -7.10 1.20 16.84
C SER A 51 -5.90 0.27 16.94
N PHE A 52 -5.67 -0.26 18.14
CA PHE A 52 -4.71 -1.32 18.35
C PHE A 52 -5.46 -2.64 18.52
N ASP A 53 -5.22 -3.58 17.62
CA ASP A 53 -5.71 -4.93 17.71
C ASP A 53 -4.74 -5.79 18.55
N LYS A 54 -5.24 -6.26 19.69
CA LYS A 54 -4.47 -7.04 20.66
C LYS A 54 -4.17 -8.44 20.16
N ASP A 55 -5.06 -9.03 19.35
CA ASP A 55 -4.93 -10.42 18.92
C ASP A 55 -3.82 -10.56 17.88
N SER A 56 -3.77 -9.65 16.91
CA SER A 56 -2.69 -9.60 15.91
C SER A 56 -1.48 -8.76 16.34
N ASN A 57 -1.53 -8.12 17.51
CA ASN A 57 -0.53 -7.15 17.99
C ASN A 57 -0.22 -6.08 16.94
N SER A 58 -1.26 -5.54 16.30
CA SER A 58 -1.13 -4.61 15.17
C SER A 58 -1.92 -3.32 15.38
N ILE A 59 -1.40 -2.23 14.84
CA ILE A 59 -2.05 -0.93 14.74
C ILE A 59 -2.80 -0.90 13.41
N ILE A 60 -4.11 -0.68 13.48
CA ILE A 60 -4.98 -0.46 12.34
C ILE A 60 -5.14 1.06 12.20
N PHE A 61 -4.84 1.60 11.02
CA PHE A 61 -5.01 3.03 10.75
C PHE A 61 -6.43 3.31 10.26
N SER A 62 -6.96 4.49 10.60
CA SER A 62 -8.18 4.97 9.98
C SER A 62 -8.01 5.10 8.47
N ARG A 63 -9.06 4.69 7.76
CA ARG A 63 -9.20 4.80 6.32
C ARG A 63 -10.64 5.23 6.04
N LEU A 64 -10.80 6.48 5.64
CA LEU A 64 -12.12 7.05 5.36
C LEU A 64 -12.51 6.97 3.87
N GLU A 65 -11.54 6.65 3.01
CA GLU A 65 -11.70 6.52 1.56
C GLU A 65 -11.23 5.12 1.15
N THR A 66 -12.13 4.33 0.54
CA THR A 66 -11.88 2.91 0.24
C THR A 66 -10.90 2.69 -0.91
N ASP A 67 -10.72 3.70 -1.75
CA ASP A 67 -9.99 3.66 -3.01
C ASP A 67 -8.76 4.58 -3.01
N VAL A 68 -8.32 5.07 -1.85
CA VAL A 68 -7.11 5.90 -1.73
C VAL A 68 -6.02 5.12 -0.99
N ASN A 69 -4.79 5.11 -1.53
CA ASN A 69 -3.64 4.48 -0.86
C ASN A 69 -3.40 5.12 0.52
N GLY A 70 -2.95 4.31 1.48
CA GLY A 70 -2.36 4.86 2.70
C GLY A 70 -1.06 5.56 2.32
N HIS A 71 -0.96 6.87 2.50
CA HIS A 71 0.20 7.65 2.08
C HIS A 71 0.60 8.66 3.14
N ASN A 72 1.83 9.16 3.08
CA ASN A 72 2.29 10.22 3.97
C ASN A 72 2.13 11.57 3.27
N PRO A 73 1.40 12.54 3.85
CA PRO A 73 1.17 13.84 3.22
C PRO A 73 2.47 14.59 2.87
N LEU A 74 3.48 14.54 3.75
CA LEU A 74 4.75 15.21 3.52
C LEU A 74 5.53 14.54 2.39
N LEU A 75 5.58 13.20 2.35
CA LEU A 75 6.21 12.51 1.23
C LEU A 75 5.47 12.82 -0.07
N LEU A 76 4.14 12.82 -0.07
CA LEU A 76 3.36 13.08 -1.28
C LEU A 76 3.62 14.46 -1.86
N VAL A 77 3.57 15.50 -1.04
CA VAL A 77 3.79 16.89 -1.49
C VAL A 77 5.20 17.09 -2.00
N ASN A 78 6.20 16.49 -1.34
CA ASN A 78 7.61 16.67 -1.72
C ASN A 78 8.01 15.83 -2.94
N THR A 79 7.55 14.58 -3.04
CA THR A 79 8.01 13.66 -4.09
C THR A 79 7.05 13.56 -5.27
N ARG A 80 5.79 13.96 -5.09
CA ARG A 80 4.76 14.06 -6.13
C ARG A 80 4.60 12.80 -6.98
N HIS A 81 4.70 11.62 -6.36
CA HIS A 81 4.43 10.34 -7.00
C HIS A 81 3.56 9.42 -6.14
N ASN A 82 2.92 8.45 -6.80
CA ASN A 82 2.19 7.37 -6.15
C ASN A 82 3.11 6.63 -5.16
N HIS A 83 2.63 6.38 -3.95
CA HIS A 83 3.33 5.56 -2.96
C HIS A 83 2.32 5.02 -1.96
N ASP A 84 2.56 3.81 -1.50
CA ASP A 84 1.71 3.11 -0.55
C ASP A 84 2.50 2.80 0.72
N LEU A 85 1.91 3.11 1.87
CA LEU A 85 2.47 2.87 3.19
C LEU A 85 1.63 1.84 3.91
N LYS A 86 2.30 0.74 4.30
CA LYS A 86 1.72 -0.32 5.10
C LYS A 86 2.59 -0.57 6.31
N CYS A 87 1.97 -0.64 7.48
CA CYS A 87 2.67 -1.05 8.69
C CYS A 87 2.79 -2.57 8.74
N ILE A 88 3.99 -3.04 9.05
CA ILE A 88 4.30 -4.47 9.16
C ILE A 88 4.59 -4.73 10.64
N LEU A 89 3.61 -5.27 11.34
CA LEU A 89 3.59 -5.24 12.81
C LEU A 89 3.70 -6.63 13.45
N SER A 90 3.72 -7.70 12.66
CA SER A 90 3.99 -9.05 13.14
C SER A 90 5.31 -9.60 12.59
N GLY A 91 6.01 -10.43 13.36
CA GLY A 91 7.26 -11.07 12.91
C GLY A 91 7.08 -11.92 11.66
N ARG A 92 5.91 -12.56 11.49
CA ARG A 92 5.56 -13.32 10.29
C ARG A 92 5.39 -12.41 9.07
N ALA A 93 4.67 -11.29 9.22
CA ALA A 93 4.54 -10.31 8.15
C ALA A 93 5.89 -9.63 7.83
N GLY A 94 6.71 -9.37 8.85
CA GLY A 94 8.08 -8.88 8.70
C GLY A 94 8.93 -9.81 7.84
N LYS A 95 8.97 -11.10 8.18
CA LYS A 95 9.70 -12.10 7.40
C LYS A 95 9.19 -12.22 5.97
N ALA A 96 7.88 -12.21 5.76
CA ALA A 96 7.28 -12.24 4.43
C ALA A 96 7.65 -11.00 3.59
N ALA A 97 7.60 -9.80 4.20
CA ALA A 97 8.00 -8.56 3.56
C ALA A 97 9.49 -8.55 3.19
N MET A 98 10.37 -9.06 4.06
CA MET A 98 11.79 -9.19 3.76
C MET A 98 12.01 -10.07 2.54
N PHE A 99 11.42 -11.27 2.48
CA PHE A 99 11.55 -12.14 1.31
C PHE A 99 11.02 -11.47 0.04
N TYR A 100 9.87 -10.80 0.12
CA TYR A 100 9.29 -10.08 -1.01
C TYR A 100 10.21 -8.96 -1.53
N ILE A 101 10.76 -8.15 -0.62
CA ILE A 101 11.69 -7.07 -0.97
C ILE A 101 12.97 -7.64 -1.56
N SER A 102 13.54 -8.68 -0.95
CA SER A 102 14.74 -9.35 -1.48
C SER A 102 14.50 -9.91 -2.88
N ASP A 103 13.41 -10.65 -3.10
CA ASP A 103 13.05 -11.19 -4.42
C ASP A 103 12.89 -10.08 -5.46
N TYR A 104 12.23 -8.98 -5.10
CA TYR A 104 12.03 -7.83 -5.99
C TYR A 104 13.33 -7.09 -6.32
N ILE A 105 14.20 -6.85 -5.34
CA ILE A 105 15.48 -6.14 -5.53
C ILE A 105 16.44 -7.01 -6.36
N THR A 106 16.56 -8.28 -5.98
CA THR A 106 17.46 -9.21 -6.67
C THR A 106 16.94 -9.61 -8.06
N LYS A 107 15.62 -9.50 -8.30
CA LYS A 107 14.95 -9.95 -9.53
C LYS A 107 15.40 -11.36 -9.92
N MET A 108 15.45 -12.26 -8.95
CA MET A 108 15.92 -13.62 -9.20
C MET A 108 15.07 -14.27 -10.31
N PRO A 109 15.69 -14.87 -11.33
CA PRO A 109 14.95 -15.49 -12.43
C PRO A 109 14.18 -16.75 -11.98
N LEU A 110 14.58 -17.31 -10.83
CA LEU A 110 13.97 -18.51 -10.24
C LEU A 110 12.97 -18.10 -9.17
N LYS A 111 11.75 -18.64 -9.28
CA LYS A 111 10.70 -18.45 -8.28
C LYS A 111 11.01 -19.25 -7.01
N THR A 112 10.47 -18.83 -5.87
CA THR A 112 10.73 -19.47 -4.56
C THR A 112 10.42 -20.97 -4.54
N ASP A 113 9.38 -21.41 -5.25
CA ASP A 113 9.02 -22.83 -5.40
C ASP A 113 10.08 -23.63 -6.16
N GLN A 114 10.70 -23.03 -7.18
CA GLN A 114 11.79 -23.65 -7.95
C GLN A 114 13.06 -23.77 -7.11
N ILE A 115 13.38 -22.77 -6.29
CA ILE A 115 14.53 -22.82 -5.37
C ILE A 115 14.35 -23.95 -4.35
N LEU A 116 13.15 -24.07 -3.79
CA LEU A 116 12.84 -25.11 -2.80
C LEU A 116 12.92 -26.53 -3.38
N SER A 117 12.71 -26.69 -4.69
CA SER A 117 12.80 -27.99 -5.38
C SER A 117 14.23 -28.46 -5.66
N ILE A 118 15.22 -27.57 -5.50
CA ILE A 118 16.65 -27.85 -5.74
C ILE A 118 17.38 -28.16 -4.41
N LEU A 119 16.73 -27.89 -3.27
CA LEU A 119 17.20 -28.23 -1.93
C LEU A 119 16.69 -29.61 -1.51
#